data_AF-F0T845-F1
#
_entry.id   AF-F0T845-F1
#
_cell.length_a   1.000
_cell.length_b   1.000
_cell.length_c   1.000
_cell.angle_alpha   90.00
_cell.angle_beta   90.00
_cell.angle_gamma   90.00
#
_symmetry.space_group_name_H-M   'P 1'
#
loop_
_entity.id
_entity.type
_entity.pdbx_description
1 polymer ?
#
loop_
_entity_poly.entity_id
_entity_poly.type
_entity_poly.pdbx_seq_one_letter_code
_entity_poly.pdbx_strand_id
1 'polypeptide(L)'
;MAFIAVNNLEFILEVAIFLQLAIILVLNLFRITLSRILFFSLILGIGLTALFSFDAMALFLPFLGLHEFTHTYGPIAILVIVTAWAALSTMSEVGIQVMNVKRLVFLMIILITIVGGLVHRDFLILWMMGLFFGFFFISRSFRQKSFLTAKRVIALVAAVVVGFTSLELLSRLLSMTILSPIVRIERIFDNAIPSLKMVISNTTLWGHNPGSSYWNTTDTGSSSGYIALPISLILTFGLPYQIFFGVLVTKKDIIDYFVPGIFGFAFDFGYIVLALLLIWCIFILVLGMKILSEYRAKREKGNKTLLGREALLIGSLAAFASQAILGLFIINRAINGTALVTFIFLSGLVLAHVILPKNTSH
;
A
#
# COMPACT_ATOMS: atom_id res chain seq x y z
N MET A 1 3.12 -1.37 34.27
CA MET A 1 2.07 -2.10 33.52
C MET A 1 2.55 -2.21 32.09
N ALA A 2 2.77 -3.44 31.62
CA ALA A 2 3.31 -3.72 30.29
C ALA A 2 2.15 -3.93 29.30
N PHE A 3 2.17 -3.20 28.18
CA PHE A 3 1.40 -3.39 26.94
C PHE A 3 0.04 -4.11 27.07
N ILE A 4 -0.95 -3.41 27.64
CA ILE A 4 -2.36 -3.75 27.45
C ILE A 4 -2.99 -2.46 26.92
N ALA A 5 -3.08 -2.34 25.61
CA ALA A 5 -3.64 -1.15 24.98
C ALA A 5 -5.05 -0.84 25.53
N VAL A 6 -5.28 0.42 25.89
CA VAL A 6 -6.53 0.89 26.51
C VAL A 6 -7.45 1.55 25.47
N ASN A 7 -6.91 1.92 24.31
CA ASN A 7 -7.65 2.50 23.18
C ASN A 7 -7.10 2.04 21.82
N ASN A 8 -7.83 2.37 20.74
CA ASN A 8 -7.46 1.97 19.38
C ASN A 8 -6.08 2.52 18.95
N LEU A 9 -5.72 3.75 19.33
CA LEU A 9 -4.43 4.33 18.97
C LEU A 9 -3.27 3.56 19.60
N GLU A 10 -3.35 3.29 20.90
CA GLU A 10 -2.35 2.50 21.63
C GLU A 10 -2.18 1.12 20.98
N PHE A 11 -3.29 0.47 20.62
CA PHE A 11 -3.24 -0.83 19.98
C PHE A 11 -2.56 -0.80 18.61
N ILE A 12 -2.86 0.22 17.79
CA ILE A 12 -2.17 0.45 16.51
C ILE A 12 -0.67 0.65 16.73
N LEU A 13 -0.29 1.45 17.74
CA LEU A 13 1.11 1.72 18.05
C LEU A 13 1.85 0.47 18.54
N GLU A 14 1.23 -0.34 19.41
CA GLU A 14 1.80 -1.60 19.88
C GLU A 14 2.06 -2.56 18.72
N VAL A 15 1.04 -2.80 17.89
CA VAL A 15 1.19 -3.65 16.70
C VAL A 15 2.24 -3.07 15.74
N ALA A 16 2.30 -1.75 15.58
CA ALA A 16 3.31 -1.12 14.75
C ALA A 16 4.73 -1.37 15.27
N ILE A 17 4.97 -1.19 16.57
CA ILE A 17 6.28 -1.42 17.20
C ILE A 17 6.67 -2.89 17.08
N PHE A 18 5.79 -3.82 17.48
CA PHE A 18 6.08 -5.25 17.42
C PHE A 18 6.34 -5.73 15.99
N LEU A 19 5.52 -5.31 15.03
CA LEU A 19 5.67 -5.71 13.64
C LEU A 19 6.97 -5.16 13.04
N GLN A 20 7.31 -3.90 13.31
CA GLN A 20 8.58 -3.32 12.84
C GLN A 20 9.78 -4.05 13.44
N LEU A 21 9.80 -4.30 14.75
CA LEU A 21 10.87 -5.05 15.41
C LEU A 21 11.00 -6.47 14.83
N ALA A 22 9.88 -7.17 14.63
CA ALA A 22 9.88 -8.49 14.02
C ALA A 22 10.47 -8.48 12.60
N ILE A 23 10.08 -7.52 11.76
CA ILE A 23 10.61 -7.40 10.39
C ILE A 23 12.11 -7.09 10.41
N ILE A 24 12.56 -6.18 11.28
CA ILE A 24 13.98 -5.87 11.45
C ILE A 24 14.76 -7.14 11.80
N LEU A 25 14.27 -7.93 12.76
CA LEU A 25 14.92 -9.18 13.17
C LEU A 25 14.94 -10.20 12.04
N VAL A 26 13.79 -10.48 11.41
CA VAL A 26 13.66 -11.50 10.35
C VAL A 26 14.52 -11.17 9.14
N LEU A 27 14.48 -9.91 8.67
CA LEU A 27 15.23 -9.48 7.49
C LEU A 27 16.75 -9.53 7.72
N ASN A 28 17.19 -9.38 8.98
CA ASN A 28 18.60 -9.41 9.34
C ASN A 28 19.10 -10.77 9.85
N LEU A 29 18.20 -11.72 10.12
CA LEU A 29 18.56 -13.09 10.52
C LEU A 29 19.12 -13.91 9.35
N PHE A 30 18.60 -13.71 8.14
CA PHE A 30 18.97 -14.50 6.96
C PHE A 30 19.83 -13.70 5.97
N ARG A 31 20.77 -14.36 5.31
CA ARG A 31 21.47 -13.78 4.15
C ARG A 31 20.51 -13.62 2.97
N ILE A 32 20.27 -12.37 2.61
CA ILE A 32 19.42 -11.96 1.51
C ILE A 32 20.24 -11.93 0.22
N THR A 33 20.14 -13.00 -0.56
CA THR A 33 20.78 -13.10 -1.88
C THR A 33 19.81 -12.69 -2.99
N LEU A 34 20.37 -12.27 -4.13
CA LEU A 34 19.59 -11.85 -5.30
C LEU A 34 18.67 -12.97 -5.81
N SER A 35 19.17 -14.20 -5.90
CA SER A 35 18.39 -15.35 -6.37
C SER A 35 17.26 -15.73 -5.42
N ARG A 36 17.47 -15.66 -4.09
CA ARG A 36 16.43 -15.93 -3.10
C ARG A 36 15.30 -14.92 -3.23
N ILE A 37 15.62 -13.63 -3.31
CA ILE A 37 14.61 -12.59 -3.48
C ILE A 37 13.85 -12.76 -4.77
N LEU A 38 14.53 -13.03 -5.89
CA LEU A 38 13.85 -13.22 -7.16
C LEU A 38 12.89 -14.43 -7.08
N PHE A 39 13.35 -15.55 -6.53
CA PHE A 39 12.53 -16.74 -6.37
C PHE A 39 11.28 -16.49 -5.51
N PHE A 40 11.45 -15.89 -4.32
CA PHE A 40 10.32 -15.54 -3.45
C PHE A 40 9.37 -14.55 -4.14
N SER A 41 9.90 -13.57 -4.85
CA SER A 41 9.08 -12.59 -5.58
C SER A 41 8.31 -13.24 -6.74
N LEU A 42 8.90 -14.21 -7.44
CA LEU A 42 8.19 -14.90 -8.51
C LEU A 42 7.07 -15.79 -7.96
N ILE A 43 7.32 -16.55 -6.88
CA ILE A 43 6.29 -17.38 -6.26
C ILE A 43 5.13 -16.53 -5.76
N LEU A 44 5.43 -15.49 -4.98
CA LEU A 44 4.40 -14.58 -4.47
C LEU A 44 3.70 -13.85 -5.62
N GLY A 45 4.42 -13.47 -6.67
CA GLY A 45 3.87 -12.78 -7.83
C GLY A 45 2.87 -13.65 -8.58
N ILE A 46 3.20 -14.91 -8.82
CA ILE A 46 2.31 -15.90 -9.44
C ILE A 46 1.09 -16.14 -8.54
N GLY A 47 1.30 -16.34 -7.24
CA GLY A 47 0.22 -16.56 -6.28
C GLY A 47 -0.76 -15.38 -6.23
N LEU A 48 -0.25 -14.15 -6.13
CA LEU A 48 -1.07 -12.95 -6.17
C LEU A 48 -1.81 -12.80 -7.50
N THR A 49 -1.13 -13.03 -8.61
CA THR A 49 -1.76 -12.99 -9.94
C THR A 49 -2.93 -13.97 -10.03
N ALA A 50 -2.75 -15.19 -9.51
CA ALA A 50 -3.80 -16.19 -9.44
C ALA A 50 -4.97 -15.76 -8.52
N LEU A 51 -4.67 -15.18 -7.35
CA LEU A 51 -5.69 -14.66 -6.43
C LEU A 51 -6.50 -13.52 -7.06
N PHE A 52 -5.85 -12.54 -7.70
CA PHE A 52 -6.56 -11.46 -8.39
C PHE A 52 -7.42 -12.00 -9.55
N SER A 53 -6.93 -13.04 -10.24
CA SER A 53 -7.69 -13.70 -11.31
C SER A 53 -8.89 -14.45 -10.75
N PHE A 54 -8.75 -15.09 -9.60
CA PHE A 54 -9.86 -15.77 -8.92
C PHE A 54 -10.96 -14.78 -8.50
N ASP A 55 -10.61 -13.64 -7.90
CA ASP A 55 -11.58 -12.59 -7.57
C ASP A 55 -12.31 -12.07 -8.82
N ALA A 56 -11.57 -11.90 -9.93
CA ALA A 56 -12.18 -11.50 -11.19
C ALA A 56 -13.13 -12.58 -11.74
N MET A 57 -12.78 -13.87 -11.64
CA MET A 57 -13.66 -14.96 -12.02
C MET A 57 -14.93 -15.01 -11.15
N ALA A 58 -14.80 -14.78 -9.85
CA ALA A 58 -15.92 -14.75 -8.91
C ALA A 58 -16.93 -13.63 -9.24
N LEU A 59 -16.47 -12.50 -9.81
CA LEU A 59 -17.34 -11.44 -10.32
C LEU A 59 -18.28 -11.90 -11.45
N PHE A 60 -17.82 -12.82 -12.31
CA PHE A 60 -18.57 -13.27 -13.49
C PHE A 60 -19.29 -14.61 -13.30
N LEU A 61 -18.97 -15.36 -12.24
CA LEU A 61 -19.53 -16.69 -11.98
C LEU A 61 -20.45 -16.64 -10.74
N PRO A 62 -21.79 -16.59 -10.91
CA PRO A 62 -22.73 -16.39 -9.81
C PRO A 62 -22.64 -17.44 -8.68
N PHE A 63 -22.21 -18.66 -8.99
CA PHE A 63 -22.10 -19.76 -8.02
C PHE A 63 -20.87 -19.65 -7.10
N LEU A 64 -19.88 -18.81 -7.43
CA LEU A 64 -18.71 -18.57 -6.58
C LEU A 64 -18.98 -17.53 -5.48
N GLY A 65 -20.06 -16.75 -5.58
CA GLY A 65 -20.35 -15.65 -4.67
C GLY A 65 -19.42 -14.44 -4.84
N LEU A 66 -19.77 -13.32 -4.21
CA LEU A 66 -18.95 -12.11 -4.19
C LEU A 66 -17.85 -12.25 -3.13
N HIS A 67 -16.72 -12.83 -3.52
CA HIS A 67 -15.52 -12.85 -2.69
C HIS A 67 -14.54 -11.75 -3.12
N GLU A 68 -14.08 -10.94 -2.17
CA GLU A 68 -13.03 -9.91 -2.37
C GLU A 68 -11.79 -10.28 -1.54
N PHE A 69 -11.01 -11.29 -1.96
CA PHE A 69 -9.81 -11.70 -1.22
C PHE A 69 -8.66 -10.70 -1.36
N THR A 70 -8.59 -9.99 -2.49
CA THR A 70 -7.39 -9.24 -2.88
C THR A 70 -7.40 -7.74 -2.56
N HIS A 71 -8.42 -7.26 -1.84
CA HIS A 71 -8.64 -5.83 -1.55
C HIS A 71 -7.42 -5.15 -0.91
N THR A 72 -6.63 -5.87 -0.10
CA THR A 72 -5.45 -5.31 0.58
C THR A 72 -4.10 -5.76 0.02
N TYR A 73 -4.11 -6.57 -1.03
CA TYR A 73 -2.88 -7.10 -1.60
C TYR A 73 -2.27 -6.21 -2.69
N GLY A 74 -2.91 -5.09 -3.06
CA GLY A 74 -2.37 -4.17 -4.06
C GLY A 74 -0.95 -3.66 -3.76
N PRO A 75 -0.67 -3.11 -2.56
CA PRO A 75 0.68 -2.69 -2.20
C PRO A 75 1.68 -3.86 -2.16
N ILE A 76 1.22 -5.05 -1.76
CA ILE A 76 2.07 -6.26 -1.71
C ILE A 76 2.40 -6.74 -3.13
N ALA A 77 1.45 -6.67 -4.07
CA ALA A 77 1.69 -6.98 -5.47
C ALA A 77 2.72 -6.03 -6.07
N ILE A 78 2.67 -4.73 -5.73
CA ILE A 78 3.67 -3.74 -6.15
C ILE A 78 5.03 -4.11 -5.58
N LEU A 79 5.12 -4.37 -4.26
CA LEU A 79 6.35 -4.80 -3.60
C LEU A 79 6.98 -5.96 -4.36
N VAL A 80 6.21 -7.00 -4.63
CA VAL A 80 6.67 -8.25 -5.23
C VAL A 80 7.11 -8.06 -6.68
N ILE A 81 6.28 -7.41 -7.51
CA ILE A 81 6.56 -7.22 -8.94
C ILE A 81 7.73 -6.26 -9.16
N VAL A 82 7.77 -5.15 -8.42
CA VAL A 82 8.88 -4.18 -8.53
C VAL A 82 10.17 -4.80 -8.01
N THR A 83 10.13 -5.57 -6.92
CA THR A 83 11.31 -6.31 -6.43
C THR A 83 11.82 -7.32 -7.47
N ALA A 84 10.92 -8.11 -8.08
CA ALA A 84 11.28 -9.05 -9.14
C ALA A 84 11.93 -8.32 -10.33
N TRP A 85 11.34 -7.20 -10.78
CA TRP A 85 11.87 -6.42 -11.89
C TRP A 85 13.23 -5.79 -11.58
N ALA A 86 13.41 -5.27 -10.37
CA ALA A 86 14.68 -4.74 -9.89
C ALA A 86 15.74 -5.85 -9.87
N ALA A 87 15.41 -7.03 -9.34
CA ALA A 87 16.33 -8.17 -9.28
C ALA A 87 16.76 -8.64 -10.68
N LEU A 88 15.82 -8.74 -11.63
CA LEU A 88 16.10 -9.08 -13.02
C LEU A 88 16.94 -8.02 -13.73
N SER A 89 16.75 -6.74 -13.38
CA SER A 89 17.57 -5.65 -13.91
C SER A 89 19.01 -5.79 -13.46
N THR A 90 19.23 -6.07 -12.18
CA THR A 90 20.56 -6.38 -11.62
C THR A 90 21.21 -7.59 -12.29
N MET A 91 20.48 -8.70 -12.43
CA MET A 91 21.01 -9.92 -13.05
C MET A 91 21.45 -9.68 -14.51
N SER A 92 20.66 -8.89 -15.25
CA SER A 92 20.97 -8.51 -16.62
C SER A 92 22.26 -7.71 -16.75
N GLU A 93 22.57 -6.84 -15.79
CA GLU A 93 23.81 -6.06 -15.78
C GLU A 93 25.05 -6.93 -15.51
N VAL A 94 24.89 -8.03 -14.78
CA VAL A 94 25.99 -8.99 -14.50
C VAL A 94 26.12 -10.03 -15.62
N GLY A 95 25.42 -9.86 -16.74
CA GLY A 95 25.53 -10.72 -17.93
C GLY A 95 24.68 -11.99 -17.88
N ILE A 96 23.77 -12.14 -16.91
CA ILE A 96 22.86 -13.28 -16.83
C ILE A 96 21.69 -13.06 -17.80
N GLN A 97 21.44 -14.04 -18.67
CA GLN A 97 20.30 -14.00 -19.57
C GLN A 97 18.99 -14.19 -18.80
N VAL A 98 18.18 -13.13 -18.74
CA VAL A 98 16.93 -13.09 -17.97
C VAL A 98 15.68 -12.82 -18.81
N MET A 99 15.79 -12.91 -20.14
CA MET A 99 14.73 -12.48 -21.07
C MET A 99 13.41 -13.22 -20.83
N ASN A 100 13.45 -14.55 -20.67
CA ASN A 100 12.25 -15.35 -20.46
C ASN A 100 11.55 -15.01 -19.13
N VAL A 101 12.33 -14.78 -18.08
CA VAL A 101 11.79 -14.40 -16.77
C VAL A 101 11.24 -12.97 -16.79
N LYS A 102 11.90 -12.04 -17.51
CA LYS A 102 11.36 -10.69 -17.75
C LYS A 102 10.01 -10.73 -18.47
N ARG A 103 9.85 -11.60 -19.47
CA ARG A 103 8.56 -11.81 -20.16
C ARG A 103 7.49 -12.33 -19.21
N LEU A 104 7.82 -13.26 -18.32
CA LEU A 104 6.89 -13.76 -17.29
C LEU A 104 6.44 -12.63 -16.34
N VAL A 105 7.37 -11.83 -15.82
CA VAL A 105 7.01 -10.70 -14.94
C VAL A 105 6.18 -9.66 -15.68
N PHE A 106 6.48 -9.40 -16.95
CA PHE A 106 5.68 -8.51 -17.78
C PHE A 106 4.25 -9.04 -18.01
N LEU A 107 4.09 -10.34 -18.23
CA LEU A 107 2.78 -10.98 -18.32
C LEU A 107 2.00 -10.83 -17.00
N MET A 108 2.65 -11.04 -15.85
CA MET A 108 2.03 -10.82 -14.53
C MET A 108 1.57 -9.36 -14.36
N ILE A 109 2.39 -8.39 -14.79
CA ILE A 109 2.00 -6.97 -14.77
C ILE A 109 0.72 -6.74 -15.56
N ILE A 110 0.65 -7.24 -16.80
CA ILE A 110 -0.54 -7.08 -17.64
C ILE A 110 -1.75 -7.72 -16.99
N LEU A 111 -1.62 -8.98 -16.56
CA LEU A 111 -2.73 -9.73 -15.99
C LEU A 111 -3.26 -9.05 -14.74
N ILE A 112 -2.39 -8.74 -13.77
CA ILE A 112 -2.75 -8.01 -12.53
C ILE A 112 -3.40 -6.66 -12.85
N THR A 113 -2.91 -5.92 -13.85
CA THR A 113 -3.51 -4.64 -14.25
C THR A 113 -4.96 -4.82 -14.70
N ILE A 114 -5.22 -5.84 -15.52
CA ILE A 114 -6.56 -6.13 -16.04
C ILE A 114 -7.47 -6.64 -14.91
N VAL A 115 -7.09 -7.73 -14.25
CA VAL A 115 -7.96 -8.39 -13.26
C VAL A 115 -8.12 -7.53 -12.00
N GLY A 116 -7.05 -6.91 -11.51
CA GLY A 116 -7.11 -6.02 -10.36
C GLY A 116 -7.91 -4.75 -10.65
N GLY A 117 -7.80 -4.19 -11.85
CA GLY A 117 -8.58 -3.02 -12.28
C GLY A 117 -10.07 -3.31 -12.46
N LEU A 118 -10.44 -4.55 -12.81
CA LEU A 118 -11.84 -4.98 -12.90
C LEU A 118 -12.48 -5.15 -11.52
N VAL A 119 -11.75 -5.74 -10.58
CA VAL A 119 -12.28 -6.10 -9.26
C VAL A 119 -12.27 -4.91 -8.29
N HIS A 120 -11.16 -4.16 -8.22
CA HIS A 120 -10.94 -3.20 -7.13
C HIS A 120 -11.02 -1.76 -7.61
N ARG A 121 -11.68 -0.93 -6.80
CA ARG A 121 -12.08 0.42 -7.22
C ARG A 121 -10.92 1.41 -7.36
N ASP A 122 -9.96 1.31 -6.46
CA ASP A 122 -8.82 2.20 -6.25
C ASP A 122 -7.48 1.57 -6.66
N PHE A 123 -7.51 0.27 -7.00
CA PHE A 123 -6.34 -0.50 -7.34
C PHE A 123 -5.57 0.05 -8.54
N LEU A 124 -6.25 0.46 -9.62
CA LEU A 124 -5.56 0.88 -10.84
C LEU A 124 -4.68 2.11 -10.60
N ILE A 125 -5.14 3.07 -9.79
CA ILE A 125 -4.36 4.25 -9.41
C ILE A 125 -3.18 3.84 -8.54
N LEU A 126 -3.41 3.02 -7.51
CA LEU A 126 -2.35 2.47 -6.65
C LEU A 126 -1.26 1.79 -7.48
N TRP A 127 -1.69 0.87 -8.34
CA TRP A 127 -0.87 0.00 -9.16
C TRP A 127 0.01 0.79 -10.11
N MET A 128 -0.59 1.71 -10.87
CA MET A 128 0.14 2.55 -11.82
C MET A 128 1.12 3.48 -11.12
N MET A 129 0.73 4.05 -9.97
CA MET A 129 1.61 4.88 -9.15
C MET A 129 2.78 4.08 -8.55
N GLY A 130 2.52 2.87 -8.06
CA GLY A 130 3.55 1.97 -7.54
C GLY A 130 4.53 1.51 -8.60
N LEU A 131 4.05 1.13 -9.78
CA LEU A 131 4.91 0.80 -10.93
C LEU A 131 5.73 2.01 -11.38
N PHE A 132 5.14 3.21 -11.39
CA PHE A 132 5.84 4.45 -11.69
C PHE A 132 6.99 4.72 -10.71
N PHE A 133 6.74 4.67 -9.40
CA PHE A 133 7.79 4.83 -8.40
C PHE A 133 8.85 3.72 -8.50
N GLY A 134 8.42 2.48 -8.70
CA GLY A 134 9.31 1.33 -8.88
C GLY A 134 10.27 1.53 -10.05
N PHE A 135 9.75 1.80 -11.25
CA PHE A 135 10.59 2.04 -12.43
C PHE A 135 11.43 3.32 -12.31
N PHE A 136 10.93 4.35 -11.62
CA PHE A 136 11.72 5.53 -11.29
C PHE A 136 12.94 5.17 -10.43
N PHE A 137 12.74 4.47 -9.31
CA PHE A 137 13.82 4.06 -8.40
C PHE A 137 14.80 3.09 -9.07
N ILE A 138 14.31 2.15 -9.89
CA ILE A 138 15.15 1.28 -10.73
C ILE A 138 16.01 2.15 -11.67
N SER A 139 15.40 3.04 -12.45
CA SER A 139 16.16 3.88 -13.40
C SER A 139 17.25 4.72 -12.72
N ARG A 140 16.95 5.24 -11.53
CA ARG A 140 17.90 6.01 -10.70
C ARG A 140 18.99 5.14 -10.10
N SER A 141 18.67 3.94 -9.60
CA SER A 141 19.66 3.02 -9.06
C SER A 141 20.63 2.53 -10.16
N PHE A 142 20.11 2.16 -11.34
CA PHE A 142 20.90 1.52 -12.39
C PHE A 142 21.51 2.51 -13.42
N ARG A 143 21.45 3.82 -13.19
CA ARG A 143 21.88 4.89 -14.15
C ARG A 143 21.34 4.71 -15.57
N GLN A 144 20.19 4.04 -15.71
CA GLN A 144 19.55 3.87 -17.00
C GLN A 144 18.99 5.21 -17.48
N LYS A 145 18.78 5.39 -18.79
CA LYS A 145 18.13 6.59 -19.33
C LYS A 145 16.86 6.88 -18.52
N SER A 146 16.74 8.13 -18.04
CA SER A 146 15.66 8.56 -17.15
C SER A 146 14.32 7.99 -17.59
N PHE A 147 13.62 7.31 -16.68
CA PHE A 147 12.25 6.86 -16.94
C PHE A 147 11.28 8.05 -17.10
N LEU A 148 11.61 9.20 -16.49
CA LEU A 148 10.89 10.47 -16.65
C LEU A 148 11.26 11.14 -17.98
N THR A 149 10.86 10.54 -19.07
CA THR A 149 10.74 11.26 -20.35
C THR A 149 9.29 11.69 -20.51
N ALA A 150 9.05 12.89 -21.06
CA ALA A 150 7.69 13.38 -21.30
C ALA A 150 6.84 12.33 -22.05
N LYS A 151 7.42 11.63 -23.02
CA LYS A 151 6.78 10.52 -23.74
C LYS A 151 6.25 9.41 -22.83
N ARG A 152 7.02 8.99 -21.81
CA ARG A 152 6.61 7.92 -20.88
C ARG A 152 5.60 8.39 -19.85
N VAL A 153 5.71 9.64 -19.39
CA VAL A 153 4.69 10.26 -18.52
C VAL A 153 3.37 10.40 -19.27
N ILE A 154 3.40 10.89 -20.52
CA ILE A 154 2.22 10.95 -21.39
C ILE A 154 1.66 9.55 -21.64
N ALA A 155 2.51 8.54 -21.91
CA ALA A 155 2.05 7.16 -22.08
C ALA A 155 1.39 6.59 -20.81
N LEU A 156 1.89 6.93 -19.62
CA LEU A 156 1.28 6.53 -18.35
C LEU A 156 -0.09 7.18 -18.17
N VAL A 157 -0.19 8.49 -18.40
CA VAL A 157 -1.46 9.23 -18.32
C VAL A 157 -2.45 8.67 -19.34
N ALA A 158 -2.00 8.41 -20.58
CA ALA A 158 -2.82 7.79 -21.62
C ALA A 158 -3.29 6.39 -21.21
N ALA A 159 -2.45 5.56 -20.59
CA ALA A 159 -2.83 4.24 -20.10
C ALA A 159 -3.90 4.32 -19.01
N VAL A 160 -3.80 5.29 -18.09
CA VAL A 160 -4.84 5.54 -17.08
C VAL A 160 -6.16 5.96 -17.75
N VAL A 161 -6.11 6.91 -18.69
CA VAL A 161 -7.29 7.37 -19.44
C VAL A 161 -7.95 6.23 -20.22
N VAL A 162 -7.16 5.42 -20.93
CA VAL A 162 -7.66 4.27 -21.69
C VAL A 162 -8.27 3.22 -20.75
N GLY A 163 -7.61 2.92 -19.62
CA GLY A 163 -8.12 1.98 -18.63
C GLY A 163 -9.46 2.44 -18.05
N PHE A 164 -9.56 3.72 -17.66
CA PHE A 164 -10.79 4.31 -17.14
C PHE A 164 -11.91 4.32 -18.20
N THR A 165 -11.60 4.73 -19.43
CA THR A 165 -12.58 4.77 -20.53
C THR A 165 -13.09 3.37 -20.87
N SER A 166 -12.21 2.37 -20.87
CA SER A 166 -12.58 0.98 -21.14
C SER A 166 -13.50 0.42 -20.06
N LEU A 167 -13.22 0.71 -18.77
CA LEU A 167 -14.07 0.30 -17.66
C LEU A 167 -15.45 0.98 -17.70
N GLU A 168 -15.50 2.26 -18.06
CA GLU A 168 -16.76 2.98 -18.25
C GLU A 168 -17.60 2.38 -19.39
N LEU A 169 -16.97 2.08 -20.52
CA LEU A 169 -17.64 1.47 -21.66
C LEU A 169 -18.17 0.07 -21.32
N LEU A 170 -17.36 -0.76 -20.63
CA LEU A 170 -17.79 -2.06 -20.13
C LEU A 170 -18.95 -1.93 -19.13
N SER A 171 -18.92 -0.94 -18.24
CA SER A 171 -20.00 -0.68 -17.29
C SER A 171 -21.33 -0.42 -18.00
N ARG A 172 -21.31 0.38 -19.07
CA ARG A 172 -22.50 0.69 -19.87
C ARG A 172 -22.98 -0.51 -20.68
N LEU A 173 -22.06 -1.27 -21.30
CA LEU A 173 -22.41 -2.45 -22.10
C LEU A 173 -23.01 -3.58 -21.25
N LEU A 174 -22.45 -3.81 -20.05
CA LEU A 174 -22.88 -4.88 -19.16
C LEU A 174 -23.98 -4.44 -18.17
N SER A 175 -24.38 -3.16 -18.19
CA SER A 175 -25.28 -2.55 -17.19
C SER A 175 -24.80 -2.74 -15.74
N MET A 176 -23.49 -2.90 -15.54
CA MET A 176 -22.86 -3.10 -14.23
C MET A 176 -22.31 -1.77 -13.72
N THR A 177 -23.11 -1.01 -12.97
CA THR A 177 -22.73 0.30 -12.40
C THR A 177 -21.50 0.23 -11.50
N ILE A 178 -21.20 -0.94 -10.93
CA ILE A 178 -20.02 -1.19 -10.11
C ILE A 178 -18.73 -0.93 -10.90
N LEU A 179 -18.71 -1.17 -12.21
CA LEU A 179 -17.54 -1.00 -13.07
C LEU A 179 -17.28 0.47 -13.48
N SER A 180 -18.28 1.35 -13.37
CA SER A 180 -18.18 2.75 -13.85
C SER A 180 -17.21 3.57 -12.98
N PRO A 181 -16.11 4.11 -13.55
CA PRO A 181 -15.25 5.05 -12.85
C PRO A 181 -15.93 6.42 -12.63
N ILE A 182 -16.84 6.83 -13.52
CA ILE A 182 -17.53 8.13 -13.43
C ILE A 182 -18.47 8.17 -12.23
N VAL A 183 -19.34 7.17 -12.08
CA VAL A 183 -20.25 7.06 -10.93
C VAL A 183 -19.47 6.99 -9.61
N ARG A 184 -18.26 6.42 -9.62
CA ARG A 184 -17.37 6.39 -8.44
C ARG A 184 -16.87 7.80 -8.08
N ILE A 185 -16.46 8.59 -9.07
CA ILE A 185 -16.00 9.98 -8.85
C ILE A 185 -17.16 10.85 -8.34
N GLU A 186 -18.34 10.73 -8.93
CA GLU A 186 -19.54 11.47 -8.49
C GLU A 186 -19.88 11.15 -7.02
N ARG A 187 -19.90 9.87 -6.64
CA ARG A 187 -20.10 9.47 -5.24
C ARG A 187 -19.05 10.04 -4.29
N ILE A 188 -17.79 10.19 -4.72
CA ILE A 188 -16.77 10.87 -3.91
C ILE A 188 -17.16 12.33 -3.73
N PHE A 189 -17.47 13.06 -4.80
CA PHE A 189 -17.80 14.47 -4.70
C PHE A 189 -19.06 14.74 -3.86
N ASP A 190 -20.11 13.96 -4.07
CA ASP A 190 -21.40 14.14 -3.38
C ASP A 190 -21.31 13.86 -1.87
N ASN A 191 -20.43 12.94 -1.45
CA ASN A 191 -20.29 12.55 -0.05
C ASN A 191 -19.07 13.17 0.67
N ALA A 192 -18.02 13.58 -0.05
CA ALA A 192 -16.78 14.05 0.57
C ALA A 192 -16.88 15.49 1.08
N ILE A 193 -17.53 16.40 0.33
CA ILE A 193 -17.53 17.83 0.65
C ILE A 193 -18.22 18.14 1.99
N PRO A 194 -19.43 17.61 2.29
CA PRO A 194 -20.06 17.79 3.60
C PRO A 194 -19.24 17.17 4.74
N SER A 195 -18.65 16.00 4.48
CA SER A 195 -17.79 15.27 5.45
C SER A 195 -16.53 16.04 5.81
N LEU A 196 -15.86 16.65 4.83
CA LEU A 196 -14.67 17.46 5.05
C LEU A 196 -14.95 18.65 5.96
N LYS A 197 -16.05 19.36 5.71
CA LYS A 197 -16.44 20.50 6.55
C LYS A 197 -16.68 20.07 8.00
N MET A 198 -17.39 18.96 8.18
CA MET A 198 -17.67 18.39 9.51
C MET A 198 -16.38 17.96 10.23
N VAL A 199 -15.49 17.25 9.54
CA VAL A 199 -14.23 16.77 10.13
C VAL A 199 -13.36 17.96 10.55
N ILE A 200 -13.09 18.88 9.64
CA ILE A 200 -12.19 20.02 9.91
C ILE A 200 -12.71 20.89 11.06
N SER A 201 -14.02 21.13 11.14
CA SER A 201 -14.61 21.97 12.20
C SER A 201 -14.59 21.31 13.58
N ASN A 202 -14.46 19.99 13.64
CA ASN A 202 -14.57 19.23 14.88
C ASN A 202 -13.27 18.56 15.34
N THR A 203 -12.27 18.45 14.46
CA THR A 203 -10.95 17.94 14.84
C THR A 203 -10.25 18.89 15.79
N THR A 204 -9.67 18.34 16.85
CA THR A 204 -8.86 19.06 17.82
C THR A 204 -7.38 18.67 17.70
N LEU A 205 -6.52 19.19 18.58
CA LEU A 205 -5.12 18.74 18.64
C LEU A 205 -5.00 17.25 19.00
N TRP A 206 -5.96 16.72 19.75
CA TRP A 206 -5.99 15.36 20.30
C TRP A 206 -7.38 14.74 20.11
N GLY A 207 -7.62 14.15 18.94
CA GLY A 207 -8.90 13.61 18.50
C GLY A 207 -9.83 14.69 17.96
N HIS A 208 -11.06 14.71 18.45
CA HIS A 208 -12.16 15.55 17.98
C HIS A 208 -13.10 15.93 19.13
N ASN A 209 -13.98 16.90 18.89
CA ASN A 209 -14.97 17.32 19.88
C ASN A 209 -15.87 16.13 20.27
N PRO A 210 -15.99 15.79 21.56
CA PRO A 210 -16.94 14.75 22.00
C PRO A 210 -18.34 15.08 21.50
N GLY A 211 -19.07 14.09 20.97
CA GLY A 211 -20.39 14.33 20.40
C GLY A 211 -20.42 14.66 18.92
N SER A 212 -19.28 14.93 18.29
CA SER A 212 -19.21 15.27 16.86
C SER A 212 -19.08 14.07 15.93
N SER A 213 -18.74 12.90 16.48
CA SER A 213 -18.76 11.66 15.72
C SER A 213 -20.19 11.17 15.48
N TYR A 214 -20.34 10.19 14.58
CA TYR A 214 -21.61 9.52 14.32
C TYR A 214 -22.28 8.93 15.59
N TRP A 215 -21.50 8.68 16.64
CA TRP A 215 -21.93 8.10 17.90
C TRP A 215 -22.52 9.13 18.88
N ASN A 216 -22.45 10.43 18.54
CA ASN A 216 -22.93 11.53 19.37
C ASN A 216 -22.43 11.40 20.81
N THR A 217 -23.32 11.45 21.81
CA THR A 217 -22.97 11.54 23.24
C THR A 217 -22.19 10.34 23.80
N THR A 218 -22.08 9.22 23.08
CA THR A 218 -21.30 8.03 23.51
C THR A 218 -19.83 8.08 23.08
N ASP A 219 -19.45 9.14 22.37
CA ASP A 219 -18.12 9.35 21.86
C ASP A 219 -17.20 10.03 22.88
N THR A 220 -16.04 9.43 23.12
CA THR A 220 -15.03 9.93 24.05
C THR A 220 -14.16 11.04 23.45
N GLY A 221 -14.32 11.36 22.16
CA GLY A 221 -13.59 12.45 21.49
C GLY A 221 -12.19 12.07 21.01
N SER A 222 -11.85 10.78 20.97
CA SER A 222 -10.61 10.24 20.38
C SER A 222 -10.69 8.71 20.30
N SER A 223 -9.96 8.12 19.36
CA SER A 223 -9.84 6.67 19.16
C SER A 223 -11.18 5.97 18.98
N SER A 224 -12.12 6.66 18.33
CA SER A 224 -13.50 6.26 18.09
C SER A 224 -13.63 5.25 16.94
N GLY A 225 -12.51 4.70 16.46
CA GLY A 225 -12.46 3.53 15.57
C GLY A 225 -12.79 3.82 14.11
N TYR A 226 -12.56 5.07 13.68
CA TYR A 226 -12.53 5.42 12.26
C TYR A 226 -11.28 4.84 11.60
N ILE A 227 -10.14 4.89 12.27
CA ILE A 227 -8.91 4.19 11.89
C ILE A 227 -8.71 3.04 12.87
N ALA A 228 -8.77 1.81 12.37
CA ALA A 228 -8.67 0.62 13.19
C ALA A 228 -7.90 -0.50 12.49
N LEU A 229 -7.32 -1.39 13.29
CA LEU A 229 -6.77 -2.66 12.82
C LEU A 229 -7.90 -3.63 12.43
N PRO A 230 -7.59 -4.74 11.72
CA PRO A 230 -8.60 -5.73 11.36
C PRO A 230 -9.38 -6.22 12.58
N ILE A 231 -10.69 -6.30 12.44
CA ILE A 231 -11.57 -6.76 13.52
C ILE A 231 -11.19 -8.13 14.08
N SER A 232 -10.77 -9.04 13.20
CA SER A 232 -10.31 -10.37 13.60
C SER A 232 -9.14 -10.27 14.58
N LEU A 233 -8.24 -9.32 14.37
CA LEU A 233 -7.10 -9.09 15.23
C LEU A 233 -7.53 -8.46 16.57
N ILE A 234 -8.45 -7.49 16.56
CA ILE A 234 -9.02 -6.90 17.79
C ILE A 234 -9.72 -7.96 18.66
N LEU A 235 -10.59 -8.77 18.03
CA LEU A 235 -11.31 -9.85 18.70
C LEU A 235 -10.36 -10.93 19.23
N THR A 236 -9.29 -11.27 18.48
CA THR A 236 -8.30 -12.26 18.91
C THR A 236 -7.62 -11.88 20.23
N PHE A 237 -7.36 -10.59 20.45
CA PHE A 237 -6.75 -10.11 21.69
C PHE A 237 -7.77 -9.78 22.79
N GLY A 238 -9.06 -10.06 22.56
CA GLY A 238 -10.12 -9.86 23.56
C GLY A 238 -10.32 -8.40 23.98
N LEU A 239 -9.90 -7.44 23.13
CA LEU A 239 -9.89 -6.03 23.50
C LEU A 239 -11.31 -5.46 23.43
N PRO A 240 -11.81 -4.79 24.49
CA PRO A 240 -13.16 -4.24 24.55
C PRO A 240 -13.26 -2.91 23.79
N TYR A 241 -12.58 -2.80 22.65
CA TYR A 241 -12.70 -1.62 21.81
C TYR A 241 -14.10 -1.57 21.21
N GLN A 242 -14.51 -0.38 20.79
CA GLN A 242 -15.73 -0.24 20.01
C GLN A 242 -15.48 -0.95 18.67
N ILE A 243 -15.87 -2.23 18.63
CA ILE A 243 -15.70 -3.09 17.46
C ILE A 243 -16.88 -2.80 16.55
N PHE A 244 -16.65 -1.89 15.62
CA PHE A 244 -17.64 -1.54 14.63
C PHE A 244 -17.58 -2.56 13.49
N PHE A 245 -18.50 -3.53 13.51
CA PHE A 245 -18.80 -4.40 12.36
C PHE A 245 -20.30 -4.47 12.06
N GLY A 246 -21.15 -4.24 13.07
CA GLY A 246 -22.59 -4.51 12.97
C GLY A 246 -23.49 -3.35 12.54
N VAL A 247 -22.99 -2.11 12.48
CA VAL A 247 -23.83 -0.91 12.22
C VAL A 247 -23.44 -0.18 10.92
N LEU A 248 -22.49 -0.74 10.15
CA LEU A 248 -21.62 0.05 9.27
C LEU A 248 -21.88 0.01 7.77
N VAL A 249 -22.86 -0.74 7.28
CA VAL A 249 -22.94 -1.04 5.84
C VAL A 249 -23.49 0.14 5.00
N THR A 250 -24.03 1.19 5.61
CA THR A 250 -24.67 2.29 4.85
C THR A 250 -24.24 3.72 5.19
N LYS A 251 -23.71 4.02 6.39
CA LYS A 251 -23.37 5.41 6.78
C LYS A 251 -21.90 5.67 7.14
N LYS A 252 -21.12 4.65 7.54
CA LYS A 252 -19.67 4.80 7.76
C LYS A 252 -18.91 5.02 6.46
N ASP A 253 -19.47 4.58 5.33
CA ASP A 253 -18.93 4.86 4.01
C ASP A 253 -18.67 6.36 3.78
N ILE A 254 -19.44 7.25 4.41
CA ILE A 254 -19.28 8.69 4.22
C ILE A 254 -17.91 9.22 4.73
N ILE A 255 -17.44 8.74 5.89
CA ILE A 255 -16.15 9.14 6.49
C ILE A 255 -15.02 8.17 6.08
N ASP A 256 -15.32 6.88 5.92
CA ASP A 256 -14.33 5.84 5.62
C ASP A 256 -14.04 5.66 4.11
N TYR A 257 -15.01 5.92 3.23
CA TYR A 257 -14.83 5.71 1.78
C TYR A 257 -14.49 6.97 1.00
N PHE A 258 -14.94 8.15 1.43
CA PHE A 258 -14.95 9.34 0.56
C PHE A 258 -14.06 10.48 1.02
N VAL A 259 -13.46 10.39 2.21
CA VAL A 259 -12.53 11.41 2.69
C VAL A 259 -11.07 10.91 2.55
N PRO A 260 -10.11 11.77 2.14
CA PRO A 260 -8.70 11.45 2.22
C PRO A 260 -8.28 11.00 3.63
N GLY A 261 -7.41 9.99 3.73
CA GLY A 261 -7.03 9.39 5.01
C GLY A 261 -6.41 10.36 6.01
N ILE A 262 -5.78 11.46 5.58
CA ILE A 262 -5.29 12.51 6.49
C ILE A 262 -6.40 13.03 7.40
N PHE A 263 -7.63 13.17 6.89
CA PHE A 263 -8.76 13.65 7.68
C PHE A 263 -9.33 12.54 8.56
N GLY A 264 -9.30 11.28 8.12
CA GLY A 264 -9.67 10.14 8.96
C GLY A 264 -8.75 10.02 10.18
N PHE A 265 -7.43 10.06 9.96
CA PHE A 265 -6.43 10.04 11.03
C PHE A 265 -6.51 11.28 11.94
N ALA A 266 -6.67 12.47 11.35
CA ALA A 266 -6.79 13.69 12.14
C ALA A 266 -8.06 13.70 12.96
N PHE A 267 -9.19 13.28 12.41
CA PHE A 267 -10.43 13.18 13.15
C PHE A 267 -10.29 12.19 14.30
N ASP A 268 -9.83 10.96 14.04
CA ASP A 268 -9.82 9.92 15.06
C ASP A 268 -8.77 10.16 16.17
N PHE A 269 -7.62 10.77 15.85
CA PHE A 269 -6.49 10.87 16.77
C PHE A 269 -5.95 12.29 16.99
N GLY A 270 -6.40 13.28 16.22
CA GLY A 270 -6.01 14.69 16.32
C GLY A 270 -4.87 15.10 15.39
N TYR A 271 -4.71 16.42 15.25
CA TYR A 271 -3.68 16.99 14.37
C TYR A 271 -2.24 16.64 14.77
N ILE A 272 -1.97 16.42 16.07
CA ILE A 272 -0.63 16.03 16.52
C ILE A 272 -0.27 14.63 16.03
N VAL A 273 -1.18 13.67 16.15
CA VAL A 273 -0.96 12.30 15.68
C VAL A 273 -0.85 12.26 14.16
N LEU A 274 -1.67 13.03 13.44
CA LEU A 274 -1.51 13.21 11.99
C LEU A 274 -0.12 13.75 11.64
N ALA A 275 0.34 14.80 12.33
CA ALA A 275 1.66 15.39 12.06
C ALA A 275 2.79 14.36 12.28
N LEU A 276 2.73 13.59 13.37
CA LEU A 276 3.69 12.52 13.64
C LEU A 276 3.67 11.43 12.56
N LEU A 277 2.48 11.03 12.08
CA LEU A 277 2.34 10.09 10.97
C LEU A 277 2.97 10.62 9.67
N LEU A 278 2.75 11.89 9.34
CA LEU A 278 3.34 12.51 8.15
C LEU A 278 4.86 12.62 8.26
N ILE A 279 5.38 13.02 9.42
CA ILE A 279 6.82 13.03 9.71
C ILE A 279 7.40 11.63 9.55
N TRP A 280 6.72 10.59 10.06
CA TRP A 280 7.14 9.21 9.90
C TRP A 280 7.19 8.79 8.43
N CYS A 281 6.17 9.14 7.63
CA CYS A 281 6.16 8.84 6.21
C CYS A 281 7.34 9.48 5.47
N ILE A 282 7.60 10.76 5.72
CA ILE A 282 8.72 11.49 5.13
C ILE A 282 10.05 10.86 5.57
N PHE A 283 10.19 10.54 6.85
CA PHE A 283 11.36 9.89 7.40
C PHE A 283 11.66 8.56 6.69
N ILE A 284 10.68 7.68 6.54
CA ILE A 284 10.85 6.39 5.85
C ILE A 284 11.24 6.57 4.39
N LEU A 285 10.63 7.52 3.67
CA LEU A 285 10.97 7.80 2.27
C LEU A 285 12.41 8.31 2.13
N VAL A 286 12.81 9.28 2.94
CA VAL A 286 14.17 9.85 2.93
C VAL A 286 15.20 8.80 3.32
N LEU A 287 14.91 8.01 4.35
CA LEU A 287 15.76 6.93 4.82
C LEU A 287 15.99 5.87 3.73
N GLY A 288 14.91 5.39 3.11
CA GLY A 288 14.98 4.40 2.04
C GLY A 288 15.79 4.91 0.84
N MET A 289 15.59 6.17 0.43
CA MET A 289 16.36 6.79 -0.64
C MET A 289 17.86 6.91 -0.30
N LYS A 290 18.18 7.27 0.96
CA LYS A 290 19.57 7.36 1.43
C LYS A 290 20.26 5.99 1.39
N ILE A 291 19.62 4.96 1.94
CA ILE A 291 20.17 3.59 1.93
C ILE A 291 20.32 3.07 0.49
N LEU A 292 19.38 3.38 -0.40
CA LEU A 292 19.47 3.01 -1.81
C LEU A 292 20.71 3.63 -2.48
N SER A 293 21.02 4.89 -2.17
CA SER A 293 22.24 5.55 -2.63
C SER A 293 23.51 4.85 -2.12
N GLU A 294 23.52 4.40 -0.86
CA GLU A 294 24.64 3.66 -0.29
C GLU A 294 24.83 2.29 -0.94
N TYR A 295 23.74 1.54 -1.17
CA TYR A 295 23.78 0.24 -1.84
C TYR A 295 24.31 0.37 -3.26
N ARG A 296 23.84 1.38 -4.00
CA ARG A 296 24.37 1.70 -5.32
C ARG A 296 25.86 2.02 -5.27
N ALA A 297 26.31 2.89 -4.35
CA ALA A 297 27.72 3.24 -4.24
C ALA A 297 28.60 2.02 -3.93
N LYS A 298 28.13 1.09 -3.09
CA LYS A 298 28.82 -0.17 -2.79
C LYS A 298 28.86 -1.10 -4.00
N ARG A 299 27.76 -1.21 -4.76
CA ARG A 299 27.68 -1.99 -6.00
C ARG A 299 28.63 -1.46 -7.07
N GLU A 300 28.66 -0.13 -7.27
CA GLU A 300 29.57 0.52 -8.22
C GLU A 300 31.05 0.30 -7.86
N LYS A 301 31.37 0.11 -6.57
CA LYS A 301 32.70 -0.31 -6.09
C LYS A 301 32.96 -1.82 -6.20
N GLY A 302 32.06 -2.58 -6.81
CA GLY A 302 32.19 -4.02 -7.04
C GLY A 302 31.60 -4.93 -5.94
N ASN A 303 31.02 -4.37 -4.87
CA ASN A 303 30.42 -5.18 -3.81
C ASN A 303 29.05 -5.74 -4.23
N LYS A 304 29.00 -7.04 -4.51
CA LYS A 304 27.78 -7.75 -4.94
C LYS A 304 26.96 -8.36 -3.80
N THR A 305 27.38 -8.19 -2.54
CA THR A 305 26.72 -8.83 -1.39
C THR A 305 25.34 -8.25 -1.07
N LEU A 306 25.08 -7.00 -1.47
CA LEU A 306 23.86 -6.27 -1.16
C LEU A 306 22.83 -6.23 -2.29
N LEU A 307 23.10 -6.90 -3.42
CA LEU A 307 22.24 -6.85 -4.61
C LEU A 307 20.80 -7.30 -4.34
N GLY A 308 20.62 -8.33 -3.51
CA GLY A 308 19.29 -8.75 -3.08
C GLY A 308 18.61 -7.65 -2.27
N ARG A 309 19.28 -7.13 -1.24
CA ARG A 309 18.74 -6.07 -0.38
C ARG A 309 18.39 -4.81 -1.16
N GLU A 310 19.17 -4.46 -2.17
CA GLU A 310 18.87 -3.36 -3.09
C GLU A 310 17.56 -3.59 -3.84
N ALA A 311 17.35 -4.78 -4.42
CA ALA A 311 16.11 -5.10 -5.11
C ALA A 311 14.87 -5.05 -4.19
N LEU A 312 14.98 -5.63 -2.98
CA LEU A 312 13.89 -5.62 -2.00
C LEU A 312 13.58 -4.21 -1.50
N LEU A 313 14.60 -3.39 -1.25
CA LEU A 313 14.41 -2.01 -0.82
C LEU A 313 13.69 -1.19 -1.90
N ILE A 314 14.03 -1.37 -3.18
CA ILE A 314 13.37 -0.69 -4.30
C ILE A 314 11.86 -1.04 -4.33
N GLY A 315 11.52 -2.32 -4.23
CA GLY A 315 10.11 -2.74 -4.20
C GLY A 315 9.37 -2.27 -2.96
N SER A 316 10.00 -2.34 -1.79
CA SER A 316 9.43 -1.88 -0.51
C SER A 316 9.16 -0.38 -0.52
N LEU A 317 10.11 0.41 -1.04
CA LEU A 317 9.98 1.86 -1.13
C LEU A 317 8.89 2.27 -2.14
N ALA A 318 8.79 1.59 -3.28
CA ALA A 318 7.75 1.84 -4.28
C ALA A 318 6.35 1.53 -3.73
N ALA A 319 6.20 0.37 -3.10
CA ALA A 319 4.94 -0.02 -2.46
C ALA A 319 4.55 0.96 -1.34
N PHE A 320 5.48 1.26 -0.43
CA PHE A 320 5.24 2.21 0.67
C PHE A 320 4.86 3.59 0.15
N ALA A 321 5.61 4.14 -0.82
CA ALA A 321 5.31 5.46 -1.39
C ALA A 321 3.92 5.50 -2.04
N SER A 322 3.56 4.48 -2.81
CA SER A 322 2.24 4.41 -3.46
C SER A 322 1.11 4.31 -2.44
N GLN A 323 1.27 3.49 -1.39
CA GLN A 323 0.24 3.34 -0.37
C GLN A 323 0.14 4.57 0.52
N ALA A 324 1.26 5.22 0.87
CA ALA A 324 1.26 6.46 1.63
C ALA A 324 0.49 7.56 0.88
N ILE A 325 0.76 7.74 -0.41
CA ILE A 325 0.10 8.78 -1.21
C ILE A 325 -1.39 8.47 -1.38
N LEU A 326 -1.74 7.26 -1.82
CA LEU A 326 -3.13 6.91 -2.07
C LEU A 326 -3.94 6.88 -0.76
N GLY A 327 -3.42 6.21 0.26
CA GLY A 327 -4.07 6.02 1.55
C GLY A 327 -4.30 7.33 2.30
N LEU A 328 -3.29 8.22 2.33
CA LEU A 328 -3.41 9.46 3.08
C LEU A 328 -4.11 10.56 2.29
N PHE A 329 -3.84 10.71 0.99
CA PHE A 329 -4.27 11.89 0.24
C PHE A 329 -5.41 11.66 -0.74
N ILE A 330 -5.77 10.41 -1.03
CA ILE A 330 -6.80 10.10 -2.03
C ILE A 330 -7.97 9.37 -1.38
N ILE A 331 -7.76 8.21 -0.75
CA ILE A 331 -8.83 7.36 -0.22
C ILE A 331 -8.41 6.70 1.10
N ASN A 332 -9.13 7.00 2.20
CA ASN A 332 -8.83 6.46 3.53
C ASN A 332 -8.86 4.92 3.59
N ARG A 333 -9.75 4.26 2.85
CA ARG A 333 -9.82 2.78 2.78
C ARG A 333 -8.47 2.14 2.42
N ALA A 334 -7.63 2.82 1.66
CA ALA A 334 -6.30 2.31 1.28
C ALA A 334 -5.27 2.34 2.44
N ILE A 335 -5.65 2.80 3.63
CA ILE A 335 -4.82 2.81 4.84
C ILE A 335 -5.59 2.42 6.12
N ASN A 336 -6.76 1.77 5.99
CA ASN A 336 -7.56 1.29 7.14
C ASN A 336 -7.63 -0.25 7.20
N GLY A 337 -7.88 -0.81 8.38
CA GLY A 337 -8.05 -2.26 8.58
C GLY A 337 -6.80 -3.06 8.18
N THR A 338 -6.99 -4.04 7.29
CA THR A 338 -5.90 -4.87 6.76
C THR A 338 -4.90 -4.06 5.93
N ALA A 339 -5.32 -2.95 5.31
CA ALA A 339 -4.42 -2.06 4.58
C ALA A 339 -3.49 -1.30 5.55
N LEU A 340 -3.95 -0.96 6.75
CA LEU A 340 -3.10 -0.37 7.80
C LEU A 340 -1.98 -1.32 8.21
N VAL A 341 -2.29 -2.61 8.38
CA VAL A 341 -1.28 -3.64 8.66
C VAL A 341 -0.25 -3.71 7.54
N THR A 342 -0.69 -3.72 6.28
CA THR A 342 0.21 -3.68 5.12
C THR A 342 1.06 -2.41 5.11
N PHE A 343 0.50 -1.26 5.45
CA PHE A 343 1.22 0.02 5.51
C PHE A 343 2.35 -0.01 6.54
N ILE A 344 2.05 -0.48 7.75
CA ILE A 344 3.03 -0.69 8.82
C ILE A 344 4.10 -1.70 8.39
N PHE A 345 3.68 -2.81 7.77
CA PHE A 345 4.59 -3.84 7.27
C PHE A 345 5.57 -3.29 6.23
N LEU A 346 5.09 -2.53 5.23
CA LEU A 346 5.95 -1.92 4.20
C LEU A 346 6.91 -0.89 4.79
N SER A 347 6.44 -0.09 5.75
CA SER A 347 7.30 0.81 6.53
C SER A 347 8.41 0.04 7.24
N GLY A 348 8.07 -1.07 7.91
CA GLY A 348 9.03 -1.93 8.58
C GLY A 348 10.05 -2.57 7.63
N LEU A 349 9.62 -2.97 6.43
CA LEU A 349 10.52 -3.50 5.40
C LEU A 349 11.57 -2.47 4.98
N VAL A 350 11.18 -1.20 4.79
CA VAL A 350 12.15 -0.14 4.48
C VAL A 350 13.10 0.09 5.66
N LEU A 351 12.56 0.23 6.88
CA LEU A 351 13.32 0.49 8.10
C LEU A 351 14.35 -0.62 8.41
N ALA A 352 14.02 -1.88 8.13
CA ALA A 352 14.89 -3.02 8.38
C ALA A 352 16.21 -3.01 7.59
N HIS A 353 16.35 -2.14 6.59
CA HIS A 353 17.59 -1.96 5.84
C HIS A 353 18.62 -1.07 6.55
N VAL A 354 18.26 -0.41 7.66
CA VAL A 354 19.18 0.41 8.48
C VAL A 354 20.28 -0.46 9.10
N ILE A 355 19.93 -1.67 9.53
CA ILE A 355 20.90 -2.59 10.12
C ILE A 355 21.63 -3.30 8.98
N LEU A 356 22.89 -2.94 8.78
CA LEU A 356 23.80 -3.63 7.89
C LEU A 356 24.53 -4.75 8.66
N PRO A 357 24.42 -6.02 8.25
CA PRO A 357 25.13 -7.11 8.91
C PRO A 357 26.64 -6.93 8.74
N LYS A 358 27.35 -7.14 9.85
CA LYS A 358 28.80 -6.90 10.04
C LYS A 358 29.70 -7.61 9.00
N ASN A 359 29.20 -8.63 8.32
CA ASN A 359 29.91 -9.37 7.26
C ASN A 359 29.90 -8.69 5.88
N THR A 360 29.54 -7.40 5.79
CA THR A 360 29.52 -6.63 4.52
C THR A 360 30.59 -5.55 4.44
N SER A 361 31.47 -5.47 5.46
CA SER A 361 32.63 -4.58 5.54
C SER A 361 33.93 -5.39 5.45
N HIS A 362 34.17 -6.01 4.30
CA HIS A 362 35.51 -6.44 3.88
C HIS A 362 35.64 -6.24 2.38
#